data_AF-A0A942CID4-F1
#
_entry.id   AF-A0A942CID4-F1
#
_cell.length_a   1.000
_cell.length_b   1.000
_cell.length_c   1.000
_cell.angle_alpha   90.00
_cell.angle_beta   90.00
_cell.angle_gamma   90.00
#
_symmetry.space_group_name_H-M   'P 1'
#
loop_
_entity.id
_entity.type
_entity.pdbx_description
1 polymer ?
#
loop_
_entity_poly.entity_id
_entity_poly.type
_entity_poly.pdbx_seq_one_letter_code
_entity_poly.pdbx_strand_id
1 'polypeptide(L)'
;MDWIRIQNAARSDVYVSFNALAGGAQSRRRHDVAAVRHVFLDVDHNAQGVLGQLVRRSNVPQPSYVVHTSPNRAHLLWRVRDFDTGAAERLQKQMAADLEGDPAATSVTQLTRLPGFWNQKYDEPYLVWVDYRDVEHVYTPHDFPFTDHAMPVRSEPAPAPGRHSPVERANAYLSQVPPAVAGQHGDLHTFQTCCRIVRGFALDDDQALAVLADWNARCQPPWTERELLQKIGSARRNGREPMGGLL
;
A
#
# COMPACT_ATOMS: atom_id res chain seq x y z
N MET A 1 27.12 -8.22 -1.75
CA MET A 1 25.95 -8.76 -2.50
C MET A 1 25.73 -10.26 -2.25
N ASP A 2 26.73 -11.01 -1.80
CA ASP A 2 26.65 -12.48 -1.72
C ASP A 2 25.65 -13.01 -0.69
N TRP A 3 25.50 -12.34 0.45
CA TRP A 3 24.51 -12.75 1.46
C TRP A 3 23.07 -12.75 0.92
N ILE A 4 22.67 -11.72 0.16
CA ILE A 4 21.31 -11.63 -0.41
C ILE A 4 21.08 -12.77 -1.42
N ARG A 5 22.11 -13.11 -2.22
CA ARG A 5 22.03 -14.25 -3.15
C ARG A 5 21.87 -15.58 -2.42
N ILE A 6 22.59 -15.77 -1.30
CA ILE A 6 22.46 -16.96 -0.46
C ILE A 6 21.05 -17.06 0.14
N GLN A 7 20.50 -15.97 0.67
CA GLN A 7 19.13 -15.96 1.20
C GLN A 7 18.11 -16.28 0.10
N ASN A 8 18.28 -15.71 -1.10
CA ASN A 8 17.38 -15.98 -2.21
C ASN A 8 17.45 -17.44 -2.71
N ALA A 9 18.64 -18.04 -2.72
CA ALA A 9 18.80 -19.47 -2.98
C ALA A 9 18.16 -20.35 -1.89
N ALA A 10 18.16 -19.88 -0.64
CA ALA A 10 17.44 -20.48 0.49
C ALA A 10 15.93 -20.12 0.52
N ARG A 11 15.33 -19.83 -0.64
CA ARG A 11 13.91 -19.52 -0.83
C ARG A 11 13.38 -18.24 -0.19
N SER A 12 14.25 -17.31 0.19
CA SER A 12 13.80 -15.97 0.61
C SER A 12 13.53 -15.06 -0.58
N ASP A 13 12.42 -14.35 -0.55
CA ASP A 13 12.10 -13.32 -1.54
C ASP A 13 12.86 -12.02 -1.27
N VAL A 14 13.30 -11.34 -2.34
CA VAL A 14 14.07 -10.09 -2.25
C VAL A 14 13.24 -8.92 -2.78
N TYR A 15 13.16 -7.87 -1.96
CA TYR A 15 12.36 -6.68 -2.25
C TYR A 15 13.17 -5.40 -2.07
N VAL A 16 12.75 -4.34 -2.75
CA VAL A 16 13.29 -2.99 -2.63
C VAL A 16 12.15 -1.97 -2.65
N SER A 17 12.31 -0.86 -1.94
CA SER A 17 11.37 0.26 -1.97
C SER A 17 11.50 1.03 -3.29
N PHE A 18 10.38 1.48 -3.84
CA PHE A 18 10.38 2.42 -4.98
C PHE A 18 10.87 3.82 -4.57
N ASN A 19 10.49 4.23 -3.36
CA ASN A 19 10.68 5.57 -2.84
C ASN A 19 11.78 5.61 -1.78
N ALA A 20 12.41 6.77 -1.65
CA ALA A 20 13.49 6.95 -0.69
C ALA A 20 12.91 7.08 0.72
N LEU A 21 13.42 6.30 1.66
CA LEU A 21 13.12 6.43 3.08
C LEU A 21 14.05 7.45 3.72
N ALA A 22 13.60 8.06 4.81
CA ALA A 22 14.41 8.96 5.62
C ALA A 22 15.64 8.22 6.18
N GLY A 23 16.76 8.94 6.31
CA GLY A 23 17.97 8.39 6.91
C GLY A 23 17.71 7.91 8.33
N GLY A 24 18.03 6.65 8.62
CA GLY A 24 17.80 6.04 9.93
C GLY A 24 16.37 5.55 10.19
N ALA A 25 15.47 5.62 9.20
CA ALA A 25 14.14 5.03 9.32
C ALA A 25 14.23 3.52 9.65
N GLN A 26 13.57 3.13 10.73
CA GLN A 26 13.47 1.72 11.16
C GLN A 26 12.16 1.07 10.70
N SER A 27 11.25 1.86 10.13
CA SER A 27 9.98 1.42 9.55
C SER A 27 9.84 1.91 8.10
N ARG A 28 8.71 1.54 7.48
CA ARG A 28 8.31 1.94 6.13
C ARG A 28 6.90 2.51 6.17
N ARG A 29 6.64 3.41 7.10
CA ARG A 29 5.37 4.13 7.20
C ARG A 29 5.37 5.29 6.23
N ARG A 30 4.19 5.87 6.00
CA ARG A 30 4.05 6.97 5.05
C ARG A 30 4.91 8.17 5.44
N HIS A 31 5.03 8.45 6.74
CA HIS A 31 5.88 9.52 7.26
C HIS A 31 7.39 9.23 7.16
N ASP A 32 7.78 7.98 6.94
CA ASP A 32 9.19 7.60 6.74
C ASP A 32 9.65 7.85 5.29
N VAL A 33 8.73 8.13 4.36
CA VAL A 33 9.06 8.42 2.96
C VAL A 33 9.64 9.83 2.85
N ALA A 34 10.95 9.92 2.63
CA ALA A 34 11.66 11.19 2.47
C ALA A 34 11.49 11.80 1.07
N ALA A 35 11.34 10.96 0.04
CA ALA A 35 11.08 11.45 -1.31
C ALA A 35 10.32 10.42 -2.15
N VAL A 36 9.27 10.89 -2.83
CA VAL A 36 8.64 10.16 -3.92
C VAL A 36 9.56 10.23 -5.14
N ARG A 37 10.15 9.10 -5.52
CA ARG A 37 11.01 8.97 -6.71
C ARG A 37 10.34 8.25 -7.85
N HIS A 38 9.32 7.46 -7.54
CA HIS A 38 8.52 6.78 -8.53
C HIS A 38 7.05 6.83 -8.16
N VAL A 39 6.22 6.99 -9.18
CA VAL A 39 4.84 6.46 -9.15
C VAL A 39 4.84 5.13 -9.88
N PHE A 40 3.96 4.23 -9.49
CA PHE A 40 3.94 2.88 -10.03
C PHE A 40 2.52 2.33 -10.19
N LEU A 41 2.40 1.30 -11.00
CA LEU A 41 1.18 0.53 -11.20
C LEU A 41 1.54 -0.96 -11.04
N ASP A 42 0.90 -1.61 -10.08
CA ASP A 42 1.03 -3.05 -9.86
C ASP A 42 0.00 -3.79 -10.71
N VAL A 43 0.47 -4.64 -11.63
CA VAL A 43 -0.36 -5.37 -12.58
C VAL A 43 -0.26 -6.86 -12.28
N ASP A 44 -1.29 -7.36 -11.61
CA ASP A 44 -1.35 -8.72 -11.08
C ASP A 44 -1.81 -9.78 -12.09
N HIS A 45 -2.26 -9.34 -13.27
CA HIS A 45 -2.69 -10.18 -14.38
C HIS A 45 -2.62 -9.41 -15.70
N ASN A 46 -2.49 -10.12 -16.83
CA ASN A 46 -2.54 -9.55 -18.18
C ASN A 46 -1.60 -8.35 -18.42
N ALA A 47 -0.37 -8.38 -17.88
CA ALA A 47 0.60 -7.29 -18.02
C ALA A 47 0.84 -6.85 -19.48
N GLN A 48 0.85 -7.80 -20.43
CA GLN A 48 1.00 -7.49 -21.85
C GLN A 48 -0.19 -6.68 -22.39
N GLY A 49 -1.41 -7.00 -21.96
CA GLY A 49 -2.61 -6.25 -22.31
C GLY A 49 -2.55 -4.81 -21.81
N VAL A 50 -2.17 -4.61 -20.55
CA VAL A 50 -2.01 -3.27 -19.94
C VAL A 50 -0.95 -2.44 -20.65
N LEU A 51 0.22 -3.02 -20.95
CA LEU A 51 1.25 -2.35 -21.76
C LEU A 51 0.74 -1.97 -23.15
N GLY A 52 -0.03 -2.86 -23.79
CA GLY A 52 -0.68 -2.58 -25.07
C GLY A 52 -1.73 -1.45 -24.99
N GLN A 53 -2.45 -1.32 -23.86
CA GLN A 53 -3.33 -0.18 -23.61
C GLN A 53 -2.54 1.12 -23.48
N LEU A 54 -1.45 1.12 -22.70
CA LEU A 54 -0.59 2.30 -22.51
C LEU A 54 0.02 2.79 -23.81
N VAL A 55 0.48 1.90 -24.70
CA VAL A 55 1.00 2.30 -26.03
C VAL A 55 -0.06 3.02 -26.87
N ARG A 56 -1.34 2.67 -26.70
CA ARG A 56 -2.46 3.29 -27.45
C ARG A 56 -3.01 4.55 -26.79
N ARG A 57 -2.72 4.80 -25.51
CA ARG A 57 -3.17 5.98 -24.77
C ARG A 57 -2.10 7.07 -24.85
N SER A 58 -2.46 8.25 -25.35
CA SER A 58 -1.54 9.40 -25.41
C SER A 58 -1.51 10.24 -24.13
N ASN A 59 -2.48 10.04 -23.23
CA ASN A 59 -2.66 10.86 -22.03
C ASN A 59 -1.93 10.32 -20.79
N VAL A 60 -1.41 9.09 -20.83
CA VAL A 60 -0.52 8.53 -19.80
C VAL A 60 0.85 8.31 -20.45
N PRO A 61 1.94 8.82 -19.87
CA PRO A 61 3.26 8.62 -20.45
C PRO A 61 3.68 7.14 -20.38
N GLN A 62 4.66 6.75 -21.19
CA GLN A 62 5.21 5.40 -21.12
C GLN A 62 6.03 5.22 -19.84
N PRO A 63 6.00 4.03 -19.19
CA PRO A 63 6.78 3.78 -17.98
C PRO A 63 8.28 3.86 -18.26
N SER A 64 9.04 4.30 -17.26
CA SER A 64 10.51 4.27 -17.27
C SER A 64 11.06 2.85 -17.12
N TYR A 65 10.37 2.01 -16.35
CA TYR A 65 10.74 0.62 -16.09
C TYR A 65 9.51 -0.28 -16.13
N VAL A 66 9.69 -1.50 -16.65
CA VAL A 66 8.74 -2.60 -16.48
C VAL A 66 9.45 -3.74 -15.76
N VAL A 67 9.08 -3.98 -14.51
CA VAL A 67 9.64 -5.07 -13.69
C VAL A 67 8.73 -6.28 -13.81
N HIS A 68 9.19 -7.32 -14.49
CA HIS A 68 8.47 -8.57 -14.67
C HIS A 68 8.65 -9.45 -13.42
N THR A 69 7.60 -9.59 -12.64
CA THR A 69 7.65 -10.23 -11.31
C THR A 69 7.27 -11.71 -11.32
N SER A 70 6.46 -12.13 -12.30
CA SER A 70 6.12 -13.52 -12.61
C SER A 70 5.52 -13.59 -14.02
N PRO A 71 5.19 -14.77 -14.57
CA PRO A 71 4.47 -14.86 -15.84
C PRO A 71 3.19 -14.01 -15.80
N ASN A 72 2.99 -13.18 -16.82
CA ASN A 72 1.85 -12.27 -16.99
C ASN A 72 1.63 -11.20 -15.91
N ARG A 73 2.61 -10.97 -15.01
CA ARG A 73 2.56 -9.92 -13.98
C ARG A 73 3.75 -8.98 -14.10
N ALA A 74 3.50 -7.70 -13.87
CA ALA A 74 4.56 -6.70 -13.89
C ALA A 74 4.24 -5.52 -12.97
N HIS A 75 5.28 -4.89 -12.46
CA HIS A 75 5.19 -3.56 -11.89
C HIS A 75 5.68 -2.56 -12.94
N LEU A 76 4.87 -1.56 -13.24
CA LEU A 76 5.21 -0.48 -14.17
C LEU A 76 5.61 0.73 -13.32
N LEU A 77 6.76 1.33 -13.60
CA LEU A 77 7.29 2.42 -12.80
C LEU A 77 7.62 3.61 -13.69
N TRP A 78 7.29 4.81 -13.21
CA TRP A 78 7.68 6.08 -13.81
C TRP A 78 8.61 6.80 -12.85
N ARG A 79 9.77 7.24 -13.32
CA ARG A 79 10.62 8.16 -12.53
C ARG A 79 9.92 9.49 -12.41
N VAL A 80 9.80 10.02 -11.21
CA VAL A 80 9.10 11.30 -10.97
C VAL A 80 9.87 12.25 -10.06
N ARG A 81 9.49 13.52 -10.11
CA ARG A 81 9.83 14.58 -9.16
C ARG A 81 8.60 15.43 -8.84
N ASP A 82 8.70 16.25 -7.80
CA ASP A 82 7.68 17.22 -7.40
C ASP A 82 6.32 16.59 -7.01
N PHE A 83 6.35 15.34 -6.56
CA PHE A 83 5.21 14.65 -5.95
C PHE A 83 5.31 14.65 -4.43
N ASP A 84 4.25 15.08 -3.76
CA ASP A 84 4.01 14.69 -2.37
C ASP A 84 3.41 13.28 -2.30
N THR A 85 3.45 12.65 -1.11
CA THR A 85 2.96 11.28 -0.93
C THR A 85 1.47 11.13 -1.25
N GLY A 86 0.66 12.13 -0.94
CA GLY A 86 -0.78 12.10 -1.22
C GLY A 86 -1.09 12.21 -2.71
N ALA A 87 -0.40 13.09 -3.43
CA ALA A 87 -0.51 13.22 -4.89
C ALA A 87 -0.13 11.92 -5.59
N ALA A 88 0.98 11.29 -5.15
CA ALA A 88 1.43 10.01 -5.69
C ALA A 88 0.39 8.90 -5.46
N GLU A 89 -0.10 8.72 -4.23
CA GLU A 89 -1.12 7.68 -3.96
C GLU A 89 -2.42 7.92 -4.72
N ARG A 90 -2.87 9.18 -4.88
CA ARG A 90 -4.06 9.52 -5.67
C ARG A 90 -3.88 9.09 -7.12
N LEU A 91 -2.75 9.46 -7.74
CA LEU A 91 -2.44 9.07 -9.12
C LEU A 91 -2.37 7.55 -9.26
N GLN A 92 -1.70 6.85 -8.33
CA GLN A 92 -1.59 5.39 -8.35
C GLN A 92 -2.96 4.70 -8.24
N LYS A 93 -3.86 5.21 -7.38
CA LYS A 93 -5.25 4.73 -7.27
C LYS A 93 -6.03 4.95 -8.56
N GLN A 94 -5.90 6.12 -9.17
CA GLN A 94 -6.54 6.42 -10.45
C GLN A 94 -6.03 5.49 -11.55
N MET A 95 -4.71 5.33 -11.69
CA MET A 95 -4.13 4.41 -12.68
C MET A 95 -4.56 2.97 -12.44
N ALA A 96 -4.62 2.51 -11.19
CA ALA A 96 -5.12 1.17 -10.86
C ALA A 96 -6.57 0.97 -11.31
N ALA A 97 -7.44 1.95 -11.10
CA ALA A 97 -8.82 1.90 -11.57
C ALA A 97 -8.92 1.95 -13.11
N ASP A 98 -8.17 2.83 -13.76
CA ASP A 98 -8.27 3.11 -15.20
C ASP A 98 -7.60 2.05 -16.09
N LEU A 99 -6.66 1.29 -15.53
CA LEU A 99 -5.81 0.32 -16.24
C LEU A 99 -5.88 -1.09 -15.62
N GLU A 100 -6.87 -1.35 -14.76
CA GLU A 100 -7.12 -2.65 -14.14
C GLU A 100 -5.92 -3.19 -13.32
N GLY A 101 -5.18 -2.29 -12.68
CA GLY A 101 -4.13 -2.64 -11.71
C GLY A 101 -4.70 -3.07 -10.35
N ASP A 102 -3.83 -3.57 -9.46
CA ASP A 102 -4.24 -3.96 -8.11
C ASP A 102 -4.57 -2.71 -7.26
N PRO A 103 -5.85 -2.50 -6.86
CA PRO A 103 -6.22 -1.34 -6.05
C PRO A 103 -5.62 -1.36 -4.64
N ALA A 104 -5.21 -2.52 -4.13
CA ALA A 104 -4.57 -2.65 -2.82
C ALA A 104 -3.09 -2.26 -2.83
N ALA A 105 -2.45 -2.25 -4.00
CA ALA A 105 -1.03 -1.97 -4.19
C ALA A 105 -0.78 -0.52 -4.63
N THR A 106 -1.30 0.46 -3.87
CA THR A 106 -1.26 1.89 -4.26
C THR A 106 -0.59 2.80 -3.22
N SER A 107 -0.01 2.22 -2.16
CA SER A 107 0.70 2.96 -1.11
C SER A 107 2.07 3.46 -1.58
N VAL A 108 2.49 4.67 -1.21
CA VAL A 108 3.87 5.15 -1.48
C VAL A 108 4.97 4.34 -0.78
N THR A 109 4.60 3.48 0.17
CA THR A 109 5.50 2.59 0.90
C THR A 109 5.60 1.19 0.27
N GLN A 110 4.91 0.97 -0.85
CA GLN A 110 4.91 -0.31 -1.55
C GLN A 110 6.35 -0.72 -1.94
N LEU A 111 6.59 -2.03 -1.87
CA LEU A 111 7.83 -2.64 -2.29
C LEU A 111 7.66 -3.30 -3.65
N THR A 112 8.74 -3.37 -4.42
CA THR A 112 8.84 -4.22 -5.60
C THR A 112 9.82 -5.35 -5.38
N ARG A 113 9.65 -6.40 -6.18
CA ARG A 113 10.67 -7.42 -6.37
C ARG A 113 11.93 -6.78 -6.93
N LEU A 114 13.10 -7.20 -6.43
CA LEU A 114 14.39 -6.75 -6.95
C LEU A 114 14.77 -7.57 -8.19
N PRO A 115 14.96 -6.96 -9.38
CA PRO A 115 15.43 -7.67 -10.56
C PRO A 115 16.77 -8.38 -10.34
N GLY A 116 16.97 -9.53 -10.99
CA GLY A 116 18.14 -10.38 -10.84
C GLY A 116 18.06 -11.41 -9.71
N PHE A 117 16.91 -11.51 -9.04
CA PHE A 117 16.62 -12.49 -7.99
C PHE A 117 15.39 -13.32 -8.35
N TRP A 118 15.32 -14.54 -7.83
CA TRP A 118 14.19 -15.43 -8.03
C TRP A 118 13.01 -15.02 -7.15
N ASN A 119 11.81 -14.96 -7.72
CA ASN A 119 10.56 -14.94 -7.01
C ASN A 119 10.25 -16.38 -6.54
N GLN A 120 10.37 -16.62 -5.23
CA GLN A 120 10.29 -17.94 -4.60
C GLN A 120 8.88 -18.28 -4.09
N LYS A 121 7.92 -17.38 -4.32
CA LYS A 121 6.51 -17.49 -3.88
C LYS A 121 5.76 -18.67 -4.50
N TYR A 122 6.19 -19.13 -5.67
CA TYR A 122 5.55 -20.22 -6.43
C TYR A 122 6.42 -21.47 -6.43
N ASP A 123 5.83 -22.62 -6.78
CA ASP A 123 6.54 -23.89 -6.87
C ASP A 123 7.63 -23.86 -7.94
N GLU A 124 7.32 -23.28 -9.10
CA GLU A 124 8.28 -22.93 -10.14
C GLU A 124 8.74 -21.48 -9.92
N PRO A 125 10.00 -21.24 -9.47
CA PRO A 125 10.49 -19.90 -9.24
C PRO A 125 10.64 -19.13 -10.55
N TYR A 126 10.36 -17.83 -10.50
CA TYR A 126 10.49 -16.95 -11.67
C TYR A 126 11.64 -15.97 -11.48
N LEU A 127 12.58 -15.90 -12.42
CA LEU A 127 13.64 -14.90 -12.37
C LEU A 127 13.04 -13.51 -12.65
N VAL A 128 13.05 -12.63 -11.65
CA VAL A 128 12.58 -11.27 -11.81
C VAL A 128 13.55 -10.50 -12.69
N TRP A 129 13.05 -9.84 -13.73
CA TRP A 129 13.86 -9.05 -14.65
C TRP A 129 13.18 -7.72 -14.95
N VAL A 130 13.94 -6.79 -15.53
CA VAL A 130 13.48 -5.44 -15.82
C VAL A 130 13.75 -5.10 -17.28
N ASP A 131 12.74 -4.50 -17.89
CA ASP A 131 12.84 -3.81 -19.16
C ASP A 131 13.07 -2.32 -18.89
N TYR A 132 14.21 -1.81 -19.37
CA TYR A 132 14.57 -0.40 -19.26
C TYR A 132 14.04 0.34 -20.48
N ARG A 133 13.13 1.29 -20.23
CA ARG A 133 12.48 2.08 -21.28
C ARG A 133 13.08 3.48 -21.28
N ASP A 134 12.27 4.52 -21.13
CA ASP A 134 12.77 5.89 -21.00
C ASP A 134 13.21 6.16 -19.55
N VAL A 135 14.45 5.78 -19.27
CA VAL A 135 15.04 5.90 -17.95
C VAL A 135 15.61 7.28 -17.68
N GLU A 136 15.85 8.11 -18.69
CA GLU A 136 16.42 9.45 -18.51
C GLU A 136 15.35 10.48 -18.21
N HIS A 137 14.13 10.26 -18.70
CA HIS A 137 13.01 11.14 -18.43
C HIS A 137 12.57 11.07 -16.96
N VAL A 138 12.34 12.23 -16.35
CA VAL A 138 11.78 12.37 -15.00
C VAL A 138 10.51 13.20 -15.08
N TYR A 139 9.38 12.52 -14.92
CA TYR A 139 8.06 13.11 -15.03
C TYR A 139 7.70 13.96 -13.80
N THR A 140 6.76 14.87 -14.00
CA THR A 140 6.13 15.72 -12.98
C THR A 140 4.64 15.41 -12.93
N PRO A 141 3.88 15.92 -11.94
CA PRO A 141 2.43 15.73 -11.91
C PRO A 141 1.69 16.15 -13.20
N HIS A 142 2.19 17.15 -13.92
CA HIS A 142 1.58 17.68 -15.13
C HIS A 142 1.69 16.74 -16.34
N ASP A 143 2.58 15.75 -16.29
CA ASP A 143 2.80 14.81 -17.39
C ASP A 143 1.78 13.66 -17.39
N PHE A 144 1.01 13.51 -16.31
CA PHE A 144 -0.01 12.47 -16.14
C PHE A 144 -1.41 13.05 -16.40
N PRO A 145 -2.43 12.22 -16.67
CA PRO A 145 -3.81 12.68 -16.79
C PRO A 145 -4.41 12.93 -15.39
N PHE A 146 -3.62 13.60 -14.55
CA PHE A 146 -4.02 14.06 -13.25
C PHE A 146 -5.10 15.10 -13.50
N THR A 147 -6.34 14.75 -13.17
CA THR A 147 -7.39 15.75 -13.16
C THR A 147 -7.04 16.69 -12.03
N ASP A 148 -6.52 17.87 -12.36
CA ASP A 148 -6.34 19.00 -11.46
C ASP A 148 -7.69 19.58 -10.99
N HIS A 149 -8.74 18.76 -11.03
CA HIS A 149 -9.69 18.77 -9.94
C HIS A 149 -8.89 18.48 -8.67
N ALA A 150 -8.41 19.56 -8.07
CA ALA A 150 -8.92 19.91 -6.78
C ALA A 150 -10.42 19.53 -6.71
N MET A 151 -10.71 18.23 -6.51
CA MET A 151 -11.61 17.90 -5.43
C MET A 151 -11.11 18.78 -4.31
N PRO A 152 -11.96 19.66 -3.76
CA PRO A 152 -11.52 20.54 -2.70
C PRO A 152 -10.69 19.66 -1.80
N VAL A 153 -9.49 20.12 -1.40
CA VAL A 153 -8.89 19.59 -0.18
C VAL A 153 -10.10 19.43 0.70
N ARG A 154 -10.48 18.20 1.03
CA ARG A 154 -11.45 18.02 2.08
C ARG A 154 -10.59 18.43 3.27
N SER A 155 -10.43 19.76 3.46
CA SER A 155 -10.84 20.37 4.69
C SER A 155 -12.11 19.63 4.95
N GLU A 156 -12.02 18.61 5.80
CA GLU A 156 -13.19 18.19 6.53
C GLU A 156 -13.90 19.51 6.81
N PRO A 157 -15.12 19.75 6.27
CA PRO A 157 -15.85 20.94 6.64
C PRO A 157 -15.75 20.93 8.15
N ALA A 158 -15.12 21.97 8.74
CA ALA A 158 -14.85 22.03 10.17
C ALA A 158 -16.07 21.43 10.84
N PRO A 159 -15.91 20.29 11.56
CA PRO A 159 -16.97 19.31 11.75
C PRO A 159 -18.23 20.06 12.05
N ALA A 160 -19.23 19.97 11.15
CA ALA A 160 -20.51 20.62 11.36
C ALA A 160 -20.88 20.30 12.80
N PRO A 161 -21.10 21.30 13.67
CA PRO A 161 -21.07 21.10 15.11
C PRO A 161 -21.93 19.88 15.47
N GLY A 162 -21.28 18.80 15.92
CA GLY A 162 -21.91 17.52 16.22
C GLY A 162 -21.61 16.31 15.30
N ARG A 163 -20.81 16.41 14.23
CA ARG A 163 -20.43 15.22 13.41
C ARG A 163 -19.00 14.75 13.69
N HIS A 164 -18.88 13.60 14.35
CA HIS A 164 -17.59 12.99 14.68
C HIS A 164 -16.84 12.48 13.44
N SER A 165 -15.51 12.68 13.42
CA SER A 165 -14.63 12.15 12.36
C SER A 165 -14.60 10.62 12.37
N PRO A 166 -14.19 9.94 11.26
CA PRO A 166 -14.03 8.49 11.26
C PRO A 166 -13.10 7.98 12.37
N VAL A 167 -12.05 8.73 12.70
CA VAL A 167 -11.10 8.42 13.78
C VAL A 167 -11.77 8.54 15.14
N GLU A 168 -12.55 9.61 15.37
CA GLU A 168 -13.29 9.80 16.63
C GLU A 168 -14.35 8.70 16.84
N ARG A 169 -15.06 8.33 15.77
CA ARG A 169 -16.02 7.22 15.81
C ARG A 169 -15.34 5.87 16.08
N ALA A 170 -14.19 5.63 15.46
CA ALA A 170 -13.39 4.43 15.71
C ALA A 170 -12.92 4.37 17.17
N ASN A 171 -12.44 5.47 17.73
CA ASN A 171 -12.06 5.57 19.15
C ASN A 171 -13.26 5.33 20.08
N ALA A 172 -14.41 5.94 19.80
CA ALA A 172 -15.65 5.75 20.57
C ALA A 172 -16.20 4.31 20.47
N TYR A 173 -15.98 3.64 19.35
CA TYR A 173 -16.27 2.23 19.19
C TYR A 173 -15.30 1.39 20.04
N LEU A 174 -13.99 1.60 19.90
CA LEU A 174 -12.94 0.84 20.59
C LEU A 174 -12.99 0.96 22.12
N SER A 175 -13.47 2.08 22.66
CA SER A 175 -13.67 2.24 24.10
C SER A 175 -14.68 1.23 24.67
N GLN A 176 -15.64 0.79 23.86
CA GLN A 176 -16.66 -0.19 24.22
C GLN A 176 -16.25 -1.62 23.88
N VAL A 177 -15.28 -1.82 22.98
CA VAL A 177 -14.80 -3.15 22.61
C VAL A 177 -13.97 -3.74 23.77
N PRO A 178 -14.30 -4.97 24.25
CA PRO A 178 -13.48 -5.68 25.23
C PRO A 178 -12.06 -5.94 24.71
N PRO A 179 -11.04 -5.99 25.57
CA PRO A 179 -9.70 -6.35 25.15
C PRO A 179 -9.60 -7.79 24.68
N ALA A 180 -8.63 -8.08 23.80
CA ALA A 180 -8.28 -9.45 23.45
C ALA A 180 -7.45 -10.11 24.56
N VAL A 181 -7.80 -11.34 24.93
CA VAL A 181 -7.08 -12.12 25.94
C VAL A 181 -6.60 -13.45 25.34
N ALA A 182 -5.31 -13.75 25.50
CA ALA A 182 -4.72 -15.01 25.09
C ALA A 182 -5.40 -16.19 25.82
N GLY A 183 -5.68 -17.27 25.09
CA GLY A 183 -6.46 -18.39 25.60
C GLY A 183 -7.98 -18.20 25.57
N GLN A 184 -8.48 -17.01 25.20
CA GLN A 184 -9.91 -16.72 25.04
C GLN A 184 -10.23 -16.24 23.61
N HIS A 185 -9.68 -16.92 22.60
CA HIS A 185 -9.81 -16.53 21.19
C HIS A 185 -9.35 -15.09 20.88
N GLY A 186 -8.41 -14.54 21.67
CA GLY A 186 -7.91 -13.17 21.51
C GLY A 186 -7.37 -12.85 20.11
N ASP A 187 -6.79 -13.83 19.41
CA ASP A 187 -6.31 -13.68 18.03
C ASP A 187 -7.46 -13.39 17.04
N LEU A 188 -8.52 -14.19 17.12
CA LEU A 188 -9.72 -14.03 16.29
C LEU A 188 -10.44 -12.71 16.62
N HIS A 189 -10.57 -12.39 17.91
CA HIS A 189 -11.17 -11.14 18.37
C HIS A 189 -10.40 -9.91 17.86
N THR A 190 -9.07 -9.98 17.89
CA THR A 190 -8.20 -8.91 17.36
C THR A 190 -8.37 -8.76 15.85
N PHE A 191 -8.42 -9.86 15.12
CA PHE A 191 -8.65 -9.83 13.68
C PHE A 191 -10.02 -9.20 13.33
N GLN A 192 -11.11 -9.62 13.99
CA GLN A 192 -12.44 -9.05 13.80
C GLN A 192 -12.50 -7.55 14.16
N THR A 193 -11.81 -7.17 15.23
CA THR A 193 -11.69 -5.75 15.63
C THR A 193 -10.96 -4.97 14.53
N CYS A 194 -9.83 -5.46 14.03
CA CYS A 194 -9.09 -4.84 12.92
C CYS A 194 -9.94 -4.71 11.65
N CYS A 195 -10.76 -5.72 11.31
CA CYS A 195 -11.67 -5.64 10.16
C CYS A 195 -12.66 -4.49 10.29
N ARG A 196 -13.27 -4.32 11.47
CA ARG A 196 -14.19 -3.20 11.74
C ARG A 196 -13.49 -1.84 11.70
N ILE A 197 -12.27 -1.74 12.23
CA ILE A 197 -11.48 -0.50 12.21
C ILE A 197 -11.09 -0.11 10.78
N VAL A 198 -10.46 -1.02 10.06
CA VAL A 198 -9.92 -0.74 8.72
C VAL A 198 -11.05 -0.59 7.70
N ARG A 199 -12.01 -1.50 7.70
CA ARG A 199 -13.05 -1.54 6.66
C ARG A 199 -14.31 -0.79 7.09
N GLY A 200 -14.76 -0.97 8.32
CA GLY A 200 -15.98 -0.31 8.83
C GLY A 200 -15.87 1.21 8.93
N PHE A 201 -14.72 1.72 9.42
CA PHE A 201 -14.45 3.17 9.49
C PHE A 201 -13.61 3.71 8.32
N ALA A 202 -13.21 2.84 7.38
CA ALA A 202 -12.42 3.19 6.19
C ALA A 202 -11.08 3.88 6.52
N LEU A 203 -10.45 3.51 7.63
CA LEU A 203 -9.16 4.05 8.03
C LEU A 203 -8.01 3.45 7.20
N ASP A 204 -6.97 4.24 6.93
CA ASP A 204 -5.70 3.70 6.44
C ASP A 204 -4.95 2.91 7.54
N ASP A 205 -3.87 2.22 7.19
CA ASP A 205 -3.18 1.34 8.15
C ASP A 205 -2.50 2.13 9.28
N ASP A 206 -2.03 3.35 9.02
CA ASP A 206 -1.39 4.21 10.02
C ASP A 206 -2.45 4.77 11.00
N GLN A 207 -3.59 5.23 10.48
CA GLN A 207 -4.74 5.65 11.27
C GLN A 207 -5.29 4.50 12.11
N ALA A 208 -5.46 3.31 11.51
CA ALA A 208 -5.96 2.12 12.19
C ALA A 208 -5.03 1.70 13.34
N LEU A 209 -3.72 1.72 13.11
CA LEU A 209 -2.75 1.42 14.15
C LEU A 209 -2.81 2.43 15.30
N ALA A 210 -2.92 3.73 14.98
CA ALA A 210 -2.99 4.80 15.97
C ALA A 210 -4.22 4.64 16.88
N VAL A 211 -5.42 4.41 16.32
CA VAL A 211 -6.64 4.24 17.13
C VAL A 211 -6.66 2.92 17.92
N LEU A 212 -6.02 1.86 17.39
CA LEU A 212 -5.95 0.57 18.08
C LEU A 212 -4.97 0.57 19.26
N ALA A 213 -4.09 1.57 19.39
CA ALA A 213 -3.06 1.61 20.43
C ALA A 213 -3.64 1.54 21.85
N ASP A 214 -4.66 2.35 22.15
CA ASP A 214 -5.29 2.39 23.48
C ASP A 214 -6.09 1.11 23.79
N TRP A 215 -6.74 0.54 22.77
CA TRP A 215 -7.43 -0.75 22.91
C TRP A 215 -6.42 -1.89 23.12
N ASN A 216 -5.30 -1.87 22.39
CA ASN A 216 -4.23 -2.85 22.48
C ASN A 216 -3.53 -2.83 23.85
N ALA A 217 -3.37 -1.65 24.46
CA ALA A 217 -2.82 -1.52 25.81
C ALA A 217 -3.63 -2.27 26.88
N ARG A 218 -4.92 -2.53 26.63
CA ARG A 218 -5.80 -3.33 27.50
C ARG A 218 -5.78 -4.83 27.19
N CYS A 219 -5.22 -5.23 26.04
CA CYS A 219 -5.09 -6.64 25.64
C CYS A 219 -4.09 -7.39 26.53
N GLN A 220 -4.27 -8.70 26.65
CA GLN A 220 -3.46 -9.54 27.54
C GLN A 220 -2.93 -10.79 26.79
N PRO A 221 -1.62 -10.83 26.46
CA PRO A 221 -0.69 -9.70 26.48
C PRO A 221 -1.05 -8.65 25.40
N PRO A 222 -0.56 -7.40 25.51
CA PRO A 222 -0.61 -6.45 24.41
C PRO A 222 0.13 -7.01 23.19
N TRP A 223 -0.44 -6.79 22.01
CA TRP A 223 0.22 -7.10 20.75
C TRP A 223 1.40 -6.18 20.53
N THR A 224 2.50 -6.71 20.00
CA THR A 224 3.55 -5.84 19.47
C THR A 224 3.02 -5.06 18.27
N GLU A 225 3.58 -3.87 18.03
CA GLU A 225 3.17 -3.03 16.90
C GLU A 225 3.21 -3.79 15.56
N ARG A 226 4.26 -4.61 15.37
CA ARG A 226 4.45 -5.46 14.18
C ARG A 226 3.33 -6.51 14.02
N GLU A 227 2.93 -7.18 15.10
CA GLU A 227 1.86 -8.18 15.06
C GLU A 227 0.51 -7.52 14.77
N LEU A 228 0.26 -6.36 15.37
CA LEU A 228 -0.97 -5.60 15.15
C LEU A 228 -1.05 -5.10 13.70
N LEU A 229 0.05 -4.62 13.12
CA LEU A 229 0.15 -4.26 11.70
C LEU A 229 -0.12 -5.46 10.78
N GLN A 230 0.38 -6.66 11.11
CA GLN A 230 0.05 -7.87 10.35
C GLN A 230 -1.45 -8.19 10.39
N LYS A 231 -2.10 -7.99 11.54
CA LYS A 231 -3.56 -8.14 11.68
C LYS A 231 -4.33 -7.10 10.87
N ILE A 232 -3.93 -5.83 10.93
CA ILE A 232 -4.49 -4.73 10.13
C ILE A 232 -4.40 -5.04 8.63
N GLY A 233 -3.20 -5.41 8.16
CA GLY A 233 -2.99 -5.75 6.75
C GLY A 233 -3.78 -6.99 6.30
N SER A 234 -3.88 -8.01 7.17
CA SER A 234 -4.73 -9.17 6.91
C SER A 234 -6.20 -8.80 6.85
N ALA A 235 -6.67 -7.95 7.77
CA ALA A 235 -8.04 -7.47 7.83
C ALA A 235 -8.43 -6.67 6.58
N ARG A 236 -7.53 -5.81 6.08
CA ARG A 236 -7.74 -5.07 4.83
C ARG A 236 -7.99 -6.00 3.64
N ARG A 237 -7.16 -7.04 3.50
CA ARG A 237 -7.22 -8.00 2.37
C ARG A 237 -8.36 -9.01 2.49
N ASN A 238 -8.59 -9.53 3.69
CA ASN A 238 -9.42 -10.73 3.90
C ASN A 238 -10.73 -10.45 4.64
N GLY A 239 -10.94 -9.23 5.15
CA GLY A 239 -12.17 -8.85 5.84
C GLY A 239 -13.39 -8.92 4.92
N ARG A 240 -14.53 -9.34 5.47
CA ARG A 240 -15.78 -9.52 4.72
C ARG A 240 -16.71 -8.30 4.80
N GLU A 241 -16.41 -7.36 5.67
CA GLU A 241 -17.19 -6.14 5.86
C GLU A 241 -17.11 -5.25 4.61
N PRO A 242 -18.20 -4.59 4.19
CA PRO A 242 -18.13 -3.57 3.15
C PRO A 242 -17.29 -2.37 3.64
N MET A 243 -16.50 -1.79 2.74
CA MET A 243 -15.73 -0.58 3.04
C MET A 243 -16.68 0.59 3.36
N GLY A 244 -16.48 1.25 4.49
CA GLY A 244 -17.29 2.39 4.93
C GLY A 244 -18.71 2.02 5.38
N GLY A 245 -18.95 0.78 5.82
CA GLY A 245 -20.27 0.25 6.21
C GLY A 245 -20.99 0.94 7.38
N LEU A 246 -20.52 2.11 7.83
CA LEU A 246 -21.13 2.96 8.87
C LEU A 246 -21.54 2.20 10.14
N LEU A 247 -20.56 1.59 10.82
CA LEU A 247 -20.72 1.16 12.21
C LEU A 247 -20.76 2.34 13.20
#